data_AF-A0AAU8CDR9-F1
#
_entry.id   AF-A0AAU8CDR9-F1
#
_cell.length_a   1.000
_cell.length_b   1.000
_cell.length_c   1.000
_cell.angle_alpha   90.00
_cell.angle_beta   90.00
_cell.angle_gamma   90.00
#
_symmetry.space_group_name_H-M   'P 1'
#
loop_
_entity.id
_entity.type
_entity.pdbx_description
1 polymer ?
#
loop_
_entity_poly.entity_id
_entity_poly.type
_entity_poly.pdbx_seq_one_letter_code
_entity_poly.pdbx_strand_id
1 'polypeptide(L)'
;MTSWKRDFASGLIVLAPILVTLYVLYWLFSLIARFSLLATNVDDPVVAVSMTVVIFVLLVFSVGYLMRTALGTFAEEVLDDLINRLPGLRIVYNASKMAVETVLSGGADEFQKPVKVEPWEGMRLTAFKTGKTTDDGREVVFMPTAPNITSGFVMELEPEDVIEVDESTEDALTRVLSAGFGENERDVPEPFVDDEDEPEQ
;
A
#
# COMPACT_ATOMS: atom_id res chain seq x y z
N MET A 1 8.87 22.16 26.37
CA MET A 1 9.33 20.80 26.75
C MET A 1 10.82 20.70 26.41
N THR A 2 11.64 20.17 27.30
CA THR A 2 13.12 20.27 27.25
C THR A 2 13.72 19.58 26.02
N SER A 3 14.57 20.29 25.26
CA SER A 3 15.10 19.90 23.93
C SER A 3 15.55 18.44 23.84
N TRP A 4 16.30 17.95 24.84
CA TRP A 4 16.83 16.59 24.84
C TRP A 4 15.78 15.48 24.73
N LYS A 5 14.55 15.67 25.27
CA LYS A 5 13.47 14.68 25.12
C LYS A 5 12.96 14.62 23.69
N ARG A 6 12.89 15.77 23.02
CA ARG A 6 12.53 15.86 21.60
C ARG A 6 13.63 15.24 20.74
N ASP A 7 14.89 15.54 21.05
CA ASP A 7 16.03 15.03 20.28
C ASP A 7 16.15 13.50 20.43
N PHE A 8 15.93 12.96 21.64
CA PHE A 8 15.82 11.52 21.88
C PHE A 8 14.61 10.89 21.18
N ALA A 9 13.43 11.51 21.26
CA ALA A 9 12.23 11.02 20.59
C ALA A 9 12.38 10.99 19.06
N SER A 10 12.98 12.04 18.47
CA SER A 10 13.30 12.09 17.04
C SER A 10 14.29 10.99 16.64
N GLY A 11 15.35 10.77 17.43
CA GLY A 11 16.28 9.66 17.19
C GLY A 11 15.60 8.29 17.29
N LEU A 12 14.70 8.11 18.27
CA LEU A 12 13.93 6.88 18.43
C LEU A 12 12.95 6.68 17.28
N ILE A 13 12.29 7.73 16.77
CA ILE A 13 11.37 7.66 15.63
C ILE A 13 12.11 7.18 14.37
N VAL A 14 13.34 7.64 14.16
CA VAL A 14 14.16 7.21 13.02
C VAL A 14 14.68 5.78 13.19
N LEU A 15 15.10 5.40 14.40
CA LEU A 15 15.67 4.08 14.68
C LEU A 15 14.61 2.97 14.86
N ALA A 16 13.42 3.30 15.36
CA ALA A 16 12.34 2.36 15.61
C ALA A 16 12.00 1.48 14.39
N PRO A 17 11.76 2.01 13.17
CA PRO A 17 11.45 1.17 12.01
C PRO A 17 12.61 0.23 11.65
N ILE A 18 13.86 0.68 11.78
CA ILE A 18 15.05 -0.15 11.52
C ILE A 18 15.13 -1.29 12.54
N LEU A 19 14.97 -0.99 13.82
CA LEU A 19 15.01 -1.98 14.89
C LEU A 19 13.88 -3.02 14.77
N VAL A 20 12.67 -2.57 14.43
CA VAL A 20 11.53 -3.47 14.18
C VAL A 20 11.82 -4.37 12.98
N THR A 21 12.35 -3.82 11.89
CA THR A 21 12.72 -4.61 10.70
C THR A 21 13.77 -5.66 11.05
N LEU A 22 14.84 -5.28 11.75
CA LEU A 22 15.89 -6.21 12.18
C LEU A 22 15.35 -7.28 13.12
N TYR A 23 14.45 -6.92 14.04
CA TYR A 23 13.80 -7.86 14.95
C TYR A 23 12.95 -8.89 14.20
N VAL A 24 12.12 -8.45 13.25
CA VAL A 24 11.28 -9.34 12.43
C VAL A 24 12.15 -10.28 11.60
N LEU A 25 13.21 -9.77 10.98
CA LEU A 25 14.17 -10.59 10.23
C LEU A 25 14.85 -11.63 11.13
N TYR A 26 15.31 -11.23 12.32
CA TYR A 26 15.88 -12.15 13.30
C TYR A 26 14.88 -13.21 13.76
N TRP A 27 13.62 -12.81 14.02
CA TRP A 27 12.56 -13.73 14.43
C TRP A 27 12.23 -14.75 13.34
N LEU A 28 12.07 -14.30 12.09
CA LEU A 28 11.85 -15.18 10.94
C LEU A 28 13.03 -16.15 10.75
N PHE A 29 14.26 -15.64 10.77
CA PHE A 29 15.45 -16.47 10.65
C PHE A 29 15.52 -17.52 11.77
N SER A 30 15.24 -17.11 13.01
CA SER A 30 15.20 -18.02 14.16
C SER A 30 14.10 -19.08 14.05
N LEU A 31 12.95 -18.73 13.46
CA LEU A 31 11.85 -19.66 13.22
C LEU A 31 12.22 -20.68 12.16
N ILE A 32 12.83 -20.26 11.05
CA ILE A 32 13.30 -21.14 9.97
C ILE A 32 14.44 -22.04 10.48
N ALA A 33 15.39 -21.49 11.24
CA ALA A 33 16.50 -22.23 11.83
C ALA A 33 16.03 -23.36 12.76
N ARG A 34 14.87 -23.21 13.42
CA ARG A 34 14.25 -24.29 14.22
C ARG A 34 13.73 -25.45 13.38
N PHE A 35 13.26 -25.18 12.16
CA PHE A 35 12.84 -26.22 11.21
C PHE A 35 14.00 -26.82 10.42
N SER A 36 15.10 -26.07 10.29
CA SER A 36 16.36 -26.57 9.73
C SER A 36 17.03 -27.55 10.69
N LEU A 37 16.53 -28.78 10.70
CA LEU A 37 17.22 -29.95 11.26
C LEU A 37 18.61 -30.19 10.63
N LEU A 38 18.98 -29.43 9.59
CA LEU A 38 20.23 -29.52 8.82
C LEU A 38 21.29 -28.48 9.24
N ALA A 39 20.92 -27.38 9.92
CA ALA A 39 21.86 -26.34 10.31
C ALA A 39 22.68 -26.66 11.56
N THR A 40 22.33 -27.71 12.30
CA THR A 40 23.04 -28.11 13.53
C THR A 40 24.44 -28.68 13.31
N ASN A 41 24.82 -28.99 12.05
CA ASN A 41 26.11 -29.60 11.71
C ASN A 41 26.98 -28.73 10.78
N VAL A 42 26.65 -27.45 10.58
CA VAL A 42 27.42 -26.56 9.70
C VAL A 42 28.15 -25.53 10.56
N ASP A 43 29.47 -25.73 10.73
CA ASP A 43 30.33 -24.87 11.54
C ASP A 43 30.62 -23.51 10.88
N ASP A 44 30.45 -23.40 9.55
CA ASP A 44 30.66 -22.15 8.83
C ASP A 44 29.39 -21.26 8.86
N PRO A 45 29.44 -20.09 9.51
CA PRO A 45 28.29 -19.20 9.64
C PRO A 45 27.80 -18.64 8.31
N VAL A 46 28.67 -18.48 7.30
CA VAL A 46 28.28 -18.01 5.97
C VAL A 46 27.46 -19.09 5.26
N VAL A 47 27.91 -20.34 5.32
CA VAL A 47 27.20 -21.48 4.73
C VAL A 47 25.84 -21.70 5.41
N ALA A 48 25.79 -21.57 6.74
CA ALA A 48 24.54 -21.69 7.50
C ALA A 48 23.51 -20.62 7.10
N VAL A 49 23.94 -19.36 6.95
CA VAL A 49 23.05 -18.26 6.49
C VAL A 49 22.58 -18.50 5.07
N SER A 50 23.48 -18.82 4.13
CA SER A 50 23.13 -19.09 2.73
C SER A 50 22.15 -20.25 2.60
N MET A 51 22.37 -21.35 3.33
CA MET A 51 21.47 -22.50 3.33
C MET A 51 20.09 -22.13 3.88
N THR A 52 20.03 -21.32 4.94
CA THR A 52 18.76 -20.85 5.51
C THR A 52 17.97 -20.00 4.52
N VAL A 53 18.63 -19.09 3.80
CA VAL A 53 18.01 -18.28 2.75
C VAL A 53 17.48 -19.15 1.62
N VAL A 54 18.27 -20.13 1.14
CA VAL A 54 17.84 -21.05 0.08
C VAL A 54 16.62 -21.87 0.52
N ILE A 55 16.64 -22.42 1.72
CA ILE A 55 15.50 -23.19 2.28
C ILE A 55 14.26 -22.29 2.40
N PHE A 56 14.42 -21.07 2.89
CA PHE A 56 13.33 -20.10 2.99
C PHE A 56 12.70 -19.83 1.61
N VAL A 57 13.53 -19.51 0.62
CA VAL A 57 13.07 -19.28 -0.76
C VAL A 57 12.34 -20.52 -1.29
N LEU A 58 12.92 -21.71 -1.15
CA LEU A 58 12.27 -22.96 -1.57
C LEU A 58 10.94 -23.19 -0.87
N LEU A 59 10.85 -22.91 0.43
CA LEU A 59 9.62 -23.04 1.21
C LEU A 59 8.56 -22.07 0.69
N VAL A 60 8.90 -20.79 0.51
CA VAL A 60 7.99 -19.77 -0.04
C VAL A 60 7.48 -20.18 -1.41
N PHE A 61 8.35 -20.63 -2.32
CA PHE A 61 7.94 -21.12 -3.64
C PHE A 61 7.09 -22.38 -3.54
N SER A 62 7.40 -23.30 -2.63
CA SER A 62 6.63 -24.53 -2.43
C SER A 62 5.22 -24.23 -1.94
N VAL A 63 5.09 -23.33 -0.96
CA VAL A 63 3.78 -22.85 -0.47
C VAL A 63 3.04 -22.14 -1.60
N GLY A 64 3.69 -21.23 -2.32
CA GLY A 64 3.07 -20.53 -3.45
C GLY A 64 2.60 -21.48 -4.55
N TYR A 65 3.33 -22.55 -4.83
CA TYR A 65 2.91 -23.60 -5.77
C TYR A 65 1.73 -24.41 -5.20
N LEU A 66 1.78 -24.79 -3.93
CA LEU A 66 0.70 -25.51 -3.25
C LEU A 66 -0.61 -24.73 -3.29
N MET A 67 -0.56 -23.40 -3.10
CA MET A 67 -1.72 -22.51 -3.18
C MET A 67 -2.40 -22.51 -4.56
N ARG A 68 -1.71 -22.92 -5.63
CA ARG A 68 -2.30 -23.07 -6.98
C ARG A 68 -3.05 -24.38 -7.19
N THR A 69 -2.98 -25.30 -6.22
CA THR A 69 -3.63 -26.61 -6.30
C THR A 69 -4.95 -26.61 -5.53
N ALA A 70 -5.82 -27.60 -5.79
CA ALA A 70 -7.08 -27.76 -5.06
C ALA A 70 -6.90 -27.89 -3.53
N LEU A 71 -5.76 -28.43 -3.08
CA LEU A 71 -5.42 -28.50 -1.66
C LEU A 71 -5.10 -27.13 -1.07
N GLY A 72 -4.49 -26.25 -1.87
CA GLY A 72 -4.23 -24.86 -1.53
C GLY A 72 -5.52 -24.08 -1.32
N THR A 73 -6.43 -24.14 -2.29
CA THR A 73 -7.76 -23.50 -2.20
C THR A 73 -8.52 -23.97 -0.95
N PHE A 74 -8.54 -25.28 -0.68
CA PHE A 74 -9.17 -25.81 0.53
C PHE A 74 -8.50 -25.31 1.82
N ALA A 75 -7.17 -25.28 1.88
CA ALA A 75 -6.44 -24.79 3.04
C ALA A 75 -6.69 -23.29 3.29
N GLU A 76 -6.79 -22.51 2.23
CA GLU A 76 -7.13 -21.09 2.27
C GLU A 76 -8.54 -20.87 2.85
N GLU A 77 -9.55 -21.58 2.33
CA GLU A 77 -10.93 -21.50 2.83
C GLU A 77 -11.03 -21.84 4.32
N VAL A 78 -10.32 -22.87 4.77
CA VAL A 78 -10.29 -23.26 6.19
C VAL A 78 -9.64 -22.17 7.04
N LEU A 79 -8.56 -21.56 6.56
CA LEU A 79 -7.86 -20.48 7.27
C LEU A 79 -8.73 -19.23 7.35
N ASP A 80 -9.36 -18.84 6.24
CA ASP A 80 -10.32 -17.74 6.16
C ASP A 80 -11.45 -17.95 7.17
N ASP A 81 -12.08 -19.12 7.17
CA ASP A 81 -13.21 -19.41 8.06
C ASP A 81 -12.79 -19.39 9.54
N LEU A 82 -11.59 -19.89 9.86
CA LEU A 82 -11.03 -19.85 11.21
C LEU A 82 -10.78 -18.42 11.69
N ILE A 83 -10.13 -17.59 10.87
CA ILE A 83 -9.79 -16.21 11.23
C ILE A 83 -11.05 -15.34 11.30
N ASN A 84 -12.02 -15.55 10.41
CA ASN A 84 -13.27 -14.79 10.38
C ASN A 84 -14.17 -15.02 11.60
N ARG A 85 -13.98 -16.12 12.33
CA ARG A 85 -14.64 -16.41 13.62
C ARG A 85 -14.09 -15.57 14.79
N LEU A 86 -12.91 -14.98 14.65
CA LEU A 86 -12.30 -14.16 15.70
C LEU A 86 -12.65 -12.66 15.50
N PRO A 87 -13.41 -12.03 16.42
CA PRO A 87 -13.72 -10.62 16.33
C PRO A 87 -12.44 -9.77 16.42
N GLY A 88 -12.35 -8.71 15.62
CA GLY A 88 -11.16 -7.86 15.49
C GLY A 88 -10.13 -8.42 14.50
N LEU A 89 -9.69 -9.67 14.66
CA LEU A 89 -8.67 -10.29 13.80
C LEU A 89 -9.11 -10.40 12.34
N ARG A 90 -10.39 -10.69 12.12
CA ARG A 90 -11.02 -10.71 10.79
C ARG A 90 -10.87 -9.39 10.01
N ILE A 91 -10.87 -8.25 10.71
CA ILE A 91 -10.82 -6.93 10.06
C ILE A 91 -9.43 -6.73 9.44
N VAL A 92 -8.39 -6.98 10.24
CA VAL A 92 -7.00 -6.85 9.79
C VAL A 92 -6.68 -7.86 8.70
N TYR A 93 -7.09 -9.12 8.89
CA TYR A 93 -6.84 -10.18 7.92
C TYR A 93 -7.49 -9.90 6.56
N ASN A 94 -8.78 -9.57 6.54
CA ASN A 94 -9.50 -9.30 5.29
C ASN A 94 -8.96 -8.05 4.58
N ALA A 95 -8.61 -7.00 5.31
CA ALA A 95 -8.00 -5.80 4.72
C ALA A 95 -6.63 -6.11 4.09
N SER A 96 -5.78 -6.89 4.78
CA SER A 96 -4.48 -7.31 4.25
C SER A 96 -4.62 -8.23 3.03
N LYS A 97 -5.54 -9.21 3.10
CA LYS A 97 -5.81 -10.15 2.00
C LYS A 97 -6.29 -9.40 0.75
N MET A 98 -7.24 -8.48 0.92
CA MET A 98 -7.73 -7.62 -0.16
C MET A 98 -6.61 -6.80 -0.80
N ALA A 99 -5.75 -6.16 0.00
CA ALA A 99 -4.63 -5.38 -0.54
C ALA A 99 -3.68 -6.24 -1.40
N VAL A 100 -3.36 -7.46 -0.93
CA VAL A 100 -2.49 -8.38 -1.67
C VAL A 100 -3.18 -8.90 -2.94
N GLU A 101 -4.45 -9.31 -2.86
CA GLU A 101 -5.21 -9.77 -4.02
C GLU A 101 -5.37 -8.69 -5.08
N THR A 102 -5.63 -7.44 -4.68
CA THR A 102 -5.72 -6.31 -5.61
C THR A 102 -4.41 -6.09 -6.36
N VAL A 103 -3.27 -6.15 -5.67
CA VAL A 103 -1.95 -6.01 -6.29
C VAL A 103 -1.66 -7.17 -7.25
N LEU A 104 -1.95 -8.41 -6.85
CA LEU A 104 -1.65 -9.61 -7.64
C LEU A 104 -2.59 -9.83 -8.83
N SER A 105 -3.84 -9.34 -8.76
CA SER A 105 -4.86 -9.50 -9.80
C SER A 105 -4.72 -8.50 -10.95
N GLY A 106 -3.63 -7.75 -11.02
CA GLY A 106 -3.42 -6.70 -12.03
C GLY A 106 -4.08 -5.36 -11.71
N GLY A 107 -4.68 -5.21 -10.51
CA GLY A 107 -5.19 -3.92 -10.05
C GLY A 107 -4.07 -2.92 -9.74
N ALA A 108 -2.82 -3.35 -9.57
CA ALA A 108 -1.74 -2.41 -9.24
C ALA A 108 -1.55 -1.31 -10.29
N ASP A 109 -1.73 -1.59 -11.59
CA ASP A 109 -1.56 -0.59 -12.65
C ASP A 109 -2.78 0.35 -12.81
N GLU A 110 -3.98 -0.10 -12.41
CA GLU A 110 -5.23 0.66 -12.57
C GLU A 110 -5.72 1.33 -11.27
N PHE A 111 -5.21 0.91 -10.11
CA PHE A 111 -5.46 1.50 -8.78
C PHE A 111 -4.55 2.69 -8.45
N GLN A 112 -3.75 3.17 -9.39
CA GLN A 112 -2.64 4.06 -9.08
C GLN A 112 -2.61 5.35 -9.87
N LYS A 113 -3.30 5.47 -11.02
CA LYS A 113 -3.26 6.74 -11.75
C LYS A 113 -3.92 7.83 -10.91
N PRO A 114 -3.16 8.85 -10.47
CA PRO A 114 -3.75 9.97 -9.75
C PRO A 114 -4.65 10.74 -10.71
N VAL A 115 -5.78 11.20 -10.19
CA VAL A 115 -6.74 12.04 -10.90
C VAL A 115 -7.16 13.18 -9.99
N LYS A 116 -7.71 14.22 -10.58
CA LYS A 116 -8.42 15.28 -9.86
C LYS A 116 -9.91 15.12 -10.08
N VAL A 117 -10.67 15.34 -9.02
CA VAL A 117 -12.13 15.37 -9.05
C VAL A 117 -12.59 16.70 -8.47
N GLU A 118 -13.65 17.26 -9.03
CA GLU A 118 -14.17 18.57 -8.65
C GLU A 118 -15.60 18.46 -8.10
N PRO A 119 -15.80 17.87 -6.90
CA PRO A 119 -17.13 17.68 -6.33
C PRO A 119 -17.83 19.00 -5.98
N TRP A 120 -17.06 20.09 -5.88
CA TRP A 120 -17.56 21.45 -5.72
C TRP A 120 -16.78 22.36 -6.65
N GLU A 121 -17.49 23.29 -7.27
CA GLU A 121 -16.94 24.29 -8.17
C GLU A 121 -15.75 25.03 -7.54
N GLY A 122 -14.62 25.03 -8.24
CA GLY A 122 -13.37 25.63 -7.81
C GLY A 122 -12.56 24.80 -6.78
N MET A 123 -13.02 23.61 -6.39
CA MET A 123 -12.33 22.75 -5.42
C MET A 123 -11.95 21.39 -6.00
N ARG A 124 -10.65 21.21 -6.26
CA ARG A 124 -10.10 19.95 -6.77
C ARG A 124 -9.51 19.08 -5.67
N LEU A 125 -9.91 17.82 -5.65
CA LEU A 125 -9.43 16.81 -4.71
C LEU A 125 -8.62 15.76 -5.46
N THR A 126 -7.54 15.27 -4.85
CA THR A 126 -6.79 14.13 -5.39
C THR A 126 -7.52 12.84 -5.08
N ALA A 127 -7.81 12.08 -6.12
CA ALA A 127 -8.33 10.73 -6.06
C ALA A 127 -7.44 9.81 -6.91
N PHE A 128 -7.71 8.52 -6.83
CA PHE A 128 -7.01 7.49 -7.58
C PHE A 128 -8.06 6.65 -8.31
N LYS A 129 -7.83 6.38 -9.60
CA LYS A 129 -8.68 5.43 -10.34
C LYS A 129 -8.63 4.08 -9.64
N THR A 130 -9.71 3.30 -9.72
CA THR A 130 -9.73 1.91 -9.23
C THR A 130 -9.71 0.88 -10.36
N GLY A 131 -9.73 1.33 -11.60
CA GLY A 131 -9.91 0.47 -12.79
C GLY A 131 -11.27 -0.22 -12.88
N LYS A 132 -12.24 0.24 -12.09
CA LYS A 132 -13.61 -0.29 -12.13
C LYS A 132 -14.55 0.73 -12.75
N THR A 133 -15.53 0.20 -13.48
CA THR A 133 -16.63 0.95 -14.06
C THR A 133 -17.93 0.31 -13.61
N THR A 134 -18.94 1.13 -13.30
CA THR A 134 -20.28 0.66 -12.96
C THR A 134 -21.03 0.18 -14.20
N ASP A 135 -22.15 -0.54 -14.02
CA ASP A 135 -22.97 -1.04 -15.13
C ASP A 135 -23.55 0.09 -16.01
N ASP A 136 -23.73 1.29 -15.44
CA ASP A 136 -24.18 2.50 -16.14
C ASP A 136 -23.03 3.38 -16.68
N GLY A 137 -21.79 2.89 -16.64
CA GLY A 137 -20.65 3.51 -17.33
C GLY A 137 -19.87 4.56 -16.52
N ARG A 138 -20.10 4.68 -15.21
CA ARG A 138 -19.38 5.62 -14.34
C ARG A 138 -18.03 5.05 -13.93
N GLU A 139 -17.00 5.89 -13.85
CA GLU A 139 -15.72 5.52 -13.28
C GLU A 139 -15.80 5.45 -11.75
N VAL A 140 -15.27 4.37 -11.17
CA VAL A 140 -15.14 4.22 -9.73
C VAL A 140 -13.76 4.73 -9.31
N VAL A 141 -13.73 5.77 -8.49
CA VAL A 141 -12.51 6.39 -7.97
C VAL A 141 -12.47 6.34 -6.44
N PHE A 142 -11.27 6.26 -5.87
CA PHE A 142 -11.05 6.34 -4.44
C PHE A 142 -10.39 7.66 -4.07
N MET A 143 -11.04 8.43 -3.21
CA MET A 143 -10.52 9.67 -2.65
C MET A 143 -10.09 9.45 -1.19
N PRO A 144 -8.78 9.37 -0.91
CA PRO A 144 -8.29 9.19 0.45
C PRO A 144 -8.46 10.47 1.29
N THR A 145 -8.47 10.29 2.61
CA THR A 145 -8.25 11.39 3.55
C THR A 145 -6.75 11.63 3.78
N ALA A 146 -6.36 12.89 3.92
CA ALA A 146 -5.00 13.26 4.30
C ALA A 146 -4.87 13.49 5.82
N PRO A 147 -3.75 13.11 6.47
CA PRO A 147 -2.65 12.30 5.94
C PRO A 147 -2.96 10.78 5.98
N ASN A 148 -4.08 10.38 6.60
CA ASN A 148 -4.40 8.98 6.80
C ASN A 148 -5.11 8.34 5.59
N ILE A 149 -4.33 7.75 4.68
CA ILE A 149 -4.83 7.16 3.43
C ILE A 149 -5.62 5.85 3.60
N THR A 150 -5.74 5.31 4.81
CA THR A 150 -6.53 4.09 5.06
C THR A 150 -8.04 4.37 5.11
N SER A 151 -8.43 5.64 5.16
CA SER A 151 -9.81 6.10 5.11
C SER A 151 -10.02 7.04 3.93
N GLY A 152 -11.26 7.15 3.48
CA GLY A 152 -11.61 7.93 2.30
C GLY A 152 -13.04 7.67 1.85
N PHE A 153 -13.34 8.13 0.64
CA PHE A 153 -14.61 7.94 -0.03
C PHE A 153 -14.37 7.16 -1.32
N VAL A 154 -15.28 6.22 -1.61
CA VAL A 154 -15.41 5.64 -2.94
C VAL A 154 -16.49 6.43 -3.65
N MET A 155 -16.19 6.92 -4.85
CA MET A 155 -17.08 7.78 -5.62
C MET A 155 -17.26 7.17 -7.02
N GLU A 156 -18.49 7.26 -7.52
CA GLU A 156 -18.86 6.86 -8.87
C GLU A 156 -19.15 8.14 -9.65
N LEU A 157 -18.31 8.45 -10.64
CA LEU A 157 -18.32 9.72 -11.36
C LEU A 157 -18.53 9.48 -12.86
N GLU A 158 -19.19 10.41 -13.54
CA GLU A 158 -19.20 10.36 -15.00
C GLU A 158 -17.75 10.47 -15.51
N PRO A 159 -17.37 9.79 -16.61
CA PRO A 159 -15.98 9.83 -17.10
C PRO A 159 -15.48 11.26 -17.37
N GLU A 160 -16.40 12.18 -17.68
CA GLU A 160 -16.15 13.60 -17.94
C GLU A 160 -15.76 14.39 -16.68
N ASP A 161 -16.19 13.94 -15.49
CA ASP A 161 -15.88 14.56 -14.20
C ASP A 161 -14.52 14.11 -13.63
N VAL A 162 -13.85 13.17 -14.29
CA VAL A 162 -12.54 12.65 -13.89
C VAL A 162 -11.45 13.35 -14.66
N ILE A 163 -10.77 14.30 -14.01
CA ILE A 163 -9.70 15.08 -14.62
C ILE A 163 -8.41 14.29 -14.51
N GLU A 164 -7.91 13.80 -15.65
CA GLU A 164 -6.60 13.17 -15.71
C GLU A 164 -5.49 14.20 -15.47
N VAL A 165 -4.50 13.82 -14.67
CA VAL A 165 -3.31 14.65 -14.42
C VAL A 165 -2.05 13.94 -14.89
N ASP A 166 -1.07 14.74 -15.32
CA ASP A 166 0.28 14.28 -15.64
C ASP A 166 1.17 14.36 -14.39
N GLU A 167 0.76 13.64 -13.35
CA GLU A 167 1.47 13.57 -12.06
C GLU A 167 1.80 12.11 -11.76
N SER A 168 2.98 11.84 -11.19
CA SER A 168 3.32 10.50 -10.74
C SER A 168 2.47 10.08 -9.54
N THR A 169 2.17 8.79 -9.42
CA THR A 169 1.49 8.23 -8.26
C THR A 169 2.24 8.55 -6.96
N GLU A 170 3.58 8.48 -7.00
CA GLU A 170 4.46 8.75 -5.87
C GLU A 170 4.38 10.19 -5.40
N ASP A 171 4.38 11.17 -6.32
CA ASP A 171 4.23 12.58 -5.99
C ASP A 171 2.84 12.85 -5.40
N ALA A 172 1.79 12.30 -6.02
CA ALA A 172 0.43 12.44 -5.52
C ALA A 172 0.25 11.85 -4.12
N LEU A 173 0.79 10.66 -3.87
CA LEU A 173 0.78 10.02 -2.56
C LEU A 173 1.62 10.79 -1.55
N THR A 174 2.78 11.32 -1.94
CA THR A 174 3.63 12.13 -1.06
C THR A 174 2.88 13.37 -0.58
N ARG A 175 2.19 14.05 -1.49
CA ARG A 175 1.35 15.21 -1.19
C ARG A 175 0.18 14.87 -0.28
N VAL A 176 -0.53 13.78 -0.51
CA VAL A 176 -1.64 13.34 0.36
C VAL A 176 -1.14 12.91 1.75
N LEU A 177 -0.09 12.09 1.82
CA LEU A 177 0.49 11.59 3.07
C LEU A 177 1.12 12.70 3.93
N SER A 178 1.64 13.74 3.29
CA SER A 178 2.19 14.91 3.96
C SER A 178 1.12 15.95 4.33
N ALA A 179 -0.16 15.70 4.07
CA ALA A 179 -1.24 16.67 4.22
C ALA A 179 -1.00 17.99 3.44
N GLY A 180 -0.39 17.89 2.26
CA GLY A 180 -0.10 19.01 1.37
C GLY A 180 1.21 19.73 1.67
N PHE A 181 1.98 19.33 2.69
CA PHE A 181 3.27 19.98 3.00
C PHE A 181 4.44 19.49 2.12
N GLY A 182 4.29 18.32 1.50
CA GLY A 182 5.27 17.73 0.60
C GLY A 182 4.84 17.89 -0.83
N GLU A 183 5.27 18.98 -1.47
CA GLU A 183 5.23 19.15 -2.93
C GLU A 183 6.65 19.38 -3.43
N ASN A 184 7.01 18.69 -4.52
CA ASN A 184 8.17 19.05 -5.33
C ASN A 184 7.80 20.33 -6.12
N GLU A 185 8.65 21.36 -6.08
CA GLU A 185 8.45 22.70 -6.66
C GLU A 185 8.19 22.76 -8.20
N ARG A 186 7.90 21.64 -8.88
CA ARG A 186 7.86 21.59 -10.35
C ARG A 186 6.46 21.65 -10.98
N ASP A 187 5.40 21.41 -10.23
CA ASP A 187 4.04 21.35 -10.80
C ASP A 187 3.04 22.14 -9.95
N VAL A 188 3.28 23.45 -9.81
CA VAL A 188 2.15 24.36 -9.57
C VAL A 188 1.44 24.45 -10.93
N PRO A 189 0.23 23.87 -11.09
CA PRO A 189 -0.53 24.12 -12.32
C PRO A 189 -0.68 25.62 -12.43
N GLU A 190 -0.34 26.20 -13.57
CA GLU A 190 -0.54 27.63 -13.78
C GLU A 190 -1.99 27.99 -13.40
N PRO A 191 -2.22 29.13 -12.73
CA PRO A 191 -3.57 29.56 -12.45
C PRO A 191 -4.33 29.61 -13.78
N PHE A 192 -5.37 28.79 -13.90
CA PHE A 192 -6.29 28.87 -15.02
C PHE A 192 -6.93 30.26 -14.96
N VAL A 193 -6.59 31.09 -15.94
CA VAL A 193 -7.30 32.33 -16.22
C VAL A 193 -8.59 31.91 -16.91
N ASP A 194 -9.74 32.23 -16.33
CA ASP A 194 -11.01 32.15 -17.06
C ASP A 194 -10.93 33.13 -18.24
N ASP A 195 -11.03 32.61 -19.46
CA ASP A 195 -11.11 33.40 -20.70
C ASP A 195 -12.40 34.25 -20.78
N GLU A 196 -13.24 34.26 -19.74
CA GLU A 196 -14.46 35.09 -19.68
C GLU A 196 -14.22 36.54 -19.24
N ASP A 197 -13.00 36.90 -18.83
CA ASP A 197 -12.63 38.26 -18.41
C ASP A 197 -11.86 39.08 -19.47
N GLU A 198 -11.99 38.76 -20.77
CA GLU A 198 -11.62 39.73 -21.82
C GLU A 198 -12.75 40.74 -22.02
N PRO A 199 -12.57 42.04 -21.69
CA PRO A 199 -13.50 43.06 -22.14
C PRO A 199 -13.40 43.15 -23.67
N GLU A 200 -14.49 42.84 -24.37
CA GLU A 200 -14.64 43.11 -25.80
C GLU A 200 -14.17 44.53 -26.11
N GLN A 201 -13.10 44.65 -26.91
CA GLN A 201 -12.64 45.92 -27.51
C GLN A 201 -12.87 45.90 -29.02
#